data_AF-A0A661P7Z1-F1
#
_entry.id   AF-A0A661P7Z1-F1
#
_cell.length_a   1.000
_cell.length_b   1.000
_cell.length_c   1.000
_cell.angle_alpha   90.00
_cell.angle_beta   90.00
_cell.angle_gamma   90.00
#
_symmetry.space_group_name_H-M   'P 1'
#
loop_
_entity.id
_entity.type
_entity.pdbx_description
1 polymer ?
#
loop_
_entity_poly.entity_id
_entity_poly.type
_entity_poly.pdbx_seq_one_letter_code
_entity_poly.pdbx_strand_id
1 'polypeptide(L)'
;MVRWLVILNALVLAVACINTGGDSSAAGGGAGSVCDDKGSCNECVVCANQSLCANQMSQCQQSSTCTGIDQCVAICGADVSCKNDCLANNPSGVSLYNAWRVCLYCDQCPSDCAGYLTCD
;
A
#
# COMPACT_ATOMS: atom_id res chain seq x y z
N MET A 1 -12.12 -38.74 12.46
CA MET A 1 -13.59 -38.57 12.44
C MET A 1 -14.02 -38.00 13.77
N VAL A 2 -14.18 -36.68 13.88
CA VAL A 2 -14.85 -36.03 15.01
C VAL A 2 -15.73 -34.93 14.44
N ARG A 3 -16.96 -35.32 14.10
CA ARG A 3 -18.12 -34.42 14.06
C ARG A 3 -18.29 -33.88 15.48
N TRP A 4 -18.60 -32.60 15.66
CA TRP A 4 -19.50 -32.10 16.71
C TRP A 4 -19.77 -30.59 16.51
N LEU A 5 -21.07 -30.28 16.33
CA LEU A 5 -21.82 -29.04 16.66
C LEU A 5 -21.21 -27.70 16.21
N VAL A 6 -21.65 -27.05 15.13
CA VAL A 6 -22.97 -26.40 14.92
C VAL A 6 -23.52 -25.76 16.19
N ILE A 7 -23.18 -24.48 16.41
CA ILE A 7 -24.05 -23.53 17.11
C ILE A 7 -24.15 -22.29 16.24
N LEU A 8 -25.31 -22.15 15.59
CA LEU A 8 -25.81 -20.89 15.07
C LEU A 8 -26.00 -19.93 16.25
N ASN A 9 -25.44 -18.73 16.16
CA ASN A 9 -25.97 -17.60 16.89
C ASN A 9 -26.16 -16.45 15.91
N ALA A 10 -27.36 -16.45 15.32
CA ALA A 10 -27.92 -15.31 14.59
C ALA A 10 -28.69 -14.46 15.60
N LEU A 11 -28.18 -13.27 15.92
CA LEU A 11 -28.98 -12.16 16.46
C LEU A 11 -28.19 -10.86 16.17
N VAL A 12 -28.44 -10.23 15.03
CA VAL A 12 -29.27 -9.01 14.89
C VAL A 12 -28.80 -7.85 15.77
N LEU A 13 -28.13 -6.89 15.14
CA LEU A 13 -28.35 -5.47 15.39
C LEU A 13 -27.92 -4.69 14.14
N ALA A 14 -28.90 -4.52 13.24
CA ALA A 14 -28.86 -3.49 12.22
C ALA A 14 -29.07 -2.14 12.92
N VAL A 15 -27.98 -1.40 13.14
CA VAL A 15 -28.05 0.04 13.40
C VAL A 15 -27.82 0.73 12.06
N ALA A 16 -28.93 1.16 11.45
CA ALA A 16 -28.92 2.08 10.34
C ALA A 16 -28.63 3.49 10.84
N CYS A 17 -27.49 4.05 10.44
CA CYS A 17 -27.27 5.50 10.49
C CYS A 17 -27.58 6.04 9.08
N ILE A 18 -28.65 6.81 8.98
CA ILE A 18 -29.13 7.49 7.76
C ILE A 18 -28.34 8.80 7.58
N ASN A 19 -27.79 8.99 6.37
CA ASN A 19 -27.36 10.20 5.67
C ASN A 19 -26.85 11.43 6.44
N THR A 20 -25.64 11.85 6.10
CA THR A 20 -25.35 13.27 5.79
C THR A 20 -24.29 13.32 4.68
N GLY A 21 -24.64 13.90 3.54
CA GLY A 21 -23.65 14.32 2.55
C GLY A 21 -22.76 15.38 3.19
N GLY A 22 -21.46 15.15 3.13
CA GLY A 22 -20.44 16.10 3.53
C GLY A 22 -19.21 15.72 2.73
N ASP A 23 -18.72 16.67 1.95
CA ASP A 23 -17.48 16.59 1.20
C ASP A 23 -16.43 15.79 1.97
N SER A 24 -16.06 14.63 1.43
CA SER A 24 -14.80 13.99 1.78
C SER A 24 -13.67 14.78 1.12
N SER A 25 -13.57 16.07 1.43
CA SER A 25 -12.28 16.68 1.68
C SER A 25 -11.80 16.11 3.02
N ALA A 26 -11.54 14.79 3.05
CA ALA A 26 -10.58 14.25 3.98
C ALA A 26 -9.25 14.81 3.49
N ALA A 27 -8.96 16.05 3.90
CA ALA A 27 -7.60 16.48 4.09
C ALA A 27 -6.93 15.34 4.85
N GLY A 28 -6.09 14.58 4.15
CA GLY A 28 -5.26 13.53 4.72
C GLY A 28 -4.35 14.18 5.72
N GLY A 29 -4.88 14.44 6.91
CA GLY A 29 -4.16 14.89 8.07
C GLY A 29 -3.33 13.71 8.49
N GLY A 30 -2.13 13.61 7.91
CA GLY A 30 -1.11 12.67 8.31
C GLY A 30 -0.92 12.81 9.81
N ALA A 31 -1.45 11.85 10.56
CA ALA A 31 -0.88 11.52 11.85
C ALA A 31 0.59 11.25 11.53
N GLY A 32 1.47 12.19 11.94
CA GLY A 32 2.84 12.32 11.47
C GLY A 32 3.46 10.95 11.23
N SER A 33 3.90 10.73 9.99
CA SER A 33 4.48 9.46 9.61
C SER A 33 5.55 9.08 10.63
N VAL A 34 5.34 7.96 11.33
CA VAL A 34 6.29 7.44 12.34
C VAL A 34 7.63 7.06 11.72
N CYS A 35 7.65 6.87 10.40
CA CYS A 35 8.80 6.44 9.65
C CYS A 35 9.50 7.56 8.89
N ASP A 36 8.90 8.74 8.76
CA ASP A 36 9.56 9.90 8.16
C ASP A 36 10.72 10.39 9.06
N ASP A 37 11.57 11.24 8.49
CA ASP A 37 12.76 11.84 9.12
C ASP A 37 13.77 10.85 9.72
N LYS A 38 13.99 9.70 9.07
CA LYS A 38 15.06 8.74 9.44
C LYS A 38 16.42 9.16 8.90
N GLY A 39 16.46 10.12 7.97
CA GLY A 39 17.69 10.68 7.39
C GLY A 39 18.07 10.05 6.06
N SER A 40 17.37 9.00 5.63
CA SER A 40 17.48 8.45 4.29
C SER A 40 16.18 7.76 3.87
N CYS A 41 15.86 7.82 2.57
CA CYS A 41 14.72 7.11 2.01
C CYS A 41 14.77 5.61 2.30
N ASN A 42 15.95 4.99 2.28
CA ASN A 42 16.10 3.56 2.54
C ASN A 42 15.73 3.20 3.98
N GLU A 43 16.18 3.97 4.98
CA GLU A 43 15.82 3.73 6.38
C GLU A 43 14.33 3.96 6.63
N CYS A 44 13.75 4.98 5.98
CA CYS A 44 12.33 5.23 6.05
C CYS A 44 11.51 4.07 5.45
N VAL A 45 11.87 3.60 4.26
CA VAL A 45 11.19 2.46 3.59
C VAL A 45 11.27 1.19 4.42
N VAL A 46 12.41 0.92 5.07
CA VAL A 46 12.56 -0.22 5.98
C VAL A 46 11.62 -0.09 7.18
N CYS A 47 11.51 1.10 7.78
CA CYS A 47 10.56 1.37 8.87
C CYS A 47 9.11 1.18 8.39
N ALA A 48 8.75 1.76 7.25
CA ALA A 48 7.39 1.77 6.72
C ALA A 48 6.92 0.34 6.39
N ASN A 49 7.79 -0.48 5.81
CA ASN A 49 7.52 -1.89 5.52
C ASN A 49 7.33 -2.76 6.78
N GLN A 50 7.87 -2.36 7.92
CA GLN A 50 7.68 -3.07 9.20
C GLN A 50 6.49 -2.55 10.01
N SER A 51 5.87 -1.46 9.55
CA SER A 51 4.82 -0.73 10.28
C SER A 51 3.56 -0.62 9.41
N LEU A 52 3.16 0.60 9.04
CA LEU A 52 1.88 0.89 8.41
C LEU A 52 1.77 0.40 6.95
N CYS A 53 2.88 0.12 6.26
CA CYS A 53 2.89 -0.43 4.91
C CYS A 53 3.11 -1.95 4.84
N ALA A 54 3.22 -2.62 5.99
CA ALA A 54 3.45 -4.06 6.04
C ALA A 54 2.32 -4.86 5.35
N ASN A 55 1.08 -4.37 5.44
CA ASN A 55 -0.07 -5.05 4.81
C ASN A 55 0.00 -4.98 3.27
N GLN A 56 0.25 -3.80 2.72
CA GLN A 56 0.38 -3.58 1.27
C GLN A 56 1.58 -4.35 0.72
N MET A 57 2.70 -4.38 1.46
CA MET A 57 3.86 -5.20 1.13
C MET A 57 3.50 -6.69 1.08
N SER A 58 2.80 -7.20 2.11
CA SER A 58 2.38 -8.61 2.15
C SER A 58 1.42 -8.97 1.00
N GLN A 59 0.49 -8.07 0.65
CA GLN A 59 -0.38 -8.28 -0.51
C GLN A 59 0.40 -8.32 -1.82
N CYS A 60 1.40 -7.44 -1.98
CA CYS A 60 2.29 -7.47 -3.15
C CYS A 60 3.08 -8.79 -3.21
N GLN A 61 3.65 -9.25 -2.09
CA GLN A 61 4.41 -10.50 -2.03
C GLN A 61 3.57 -11.75 -2.33
N GLN A 62 2.27 -11.72 -2.06
CA GLN A 62 1.34 -12.79 -2.41
C GLN A 62 0.93 -12.78 -3.90
N SER A 63 1.30 -11.72 -4.64
CA SER A 63 1.01 -11.56 -6.06
C SER A 63 2.29 -11.64 -6.89
N SER A 64 2.44 -12.71 -7.67
CA SER A 64 3.61 -12.90 -8.55
C SER A 64 3.79 -11.77 -9.57
N THR A 65 2.69 -11.13 -10.01
CA THR A 65 2.76 -9.99 -10.93
C THR A 65 3.22 -8.72 -10.24
N CYS A 66 2.87 -8.51 -8.96
CA CYS A 66 3.39 -7.38 -8.19
C CYS A 66 4.88 -7.54 -7.91
N THR A 67 5.32 -8.72 -7.45
CA THR A 67 6.75 -9.01 -7.26
C THR A 67 7.54 -8.94 -8.57
N GLY A 68 6.91 -9.32 -9.70
CA GLY A 68 7.50 -9.20 -11.03
C GLY A 68 7.74 -7.75 -11.44
N ILE A 69 6.80 -6.85 -11.13
CA ILE A 69 6.99 -5.41 -11.35
C ILE A 69 8.14 -4.89 -10.48
N ASP A 70 8.15 -5.21 -9.18
CA ASP A 70 9.15 -4.71 -8.24
C ASP A 70 10.59 -5.07 -8.68
N GLN A 71 10.82 -6.34 -8.99
CA GLN A 71 12.11 -6.82 -9.49
C GLN A 71 12.49 -6.16 -10.82
N CYS A 72 11.53 -6.04 -11.74
CA CYS A 72 11.76 -5.43 -13.05
C CYS A 72 12.13 -3.95 -12.91
N VAL A 73 11.39 -3.19 -12.12
CA VAL A 73 11.66 -1.76 -11.86
C VAL A 73 13.00 -1.56 -11.16
N ALA A 74 13.37 -2.46 -10.23
CA ALA A 74 14.68 -2.42 -9.56
C ALA A 74 15.83 -2.58 -10.56
N ILE A 75 15.70 -3.50 -11.54
CA ILE A 75 16.69 -3.69 -12.61
C ILE A 75 16.75 -2.47 -13.54
N CYS A 76 15.60 -1.87 -13.87
CA CYS A 76 15.53 -0.70 -14.75
C CYS A 76 16.21 0.56 -14.18
N GLY A 77 16.37 0.66 -12.85
CA GLY A 77 17.03 1.80 -12.21
C GLY A 77 16.31 3.13 -12.49
N ALA A 78 16.90 4.01 -13.30
CA ALA A 78 16.32 5.31 -13.66
C ALA A 78 15.57 5.32 -15.02
N ASP A 79 15.65 4.24 -15.80
CA ASP A 79 15.04 4.19 -17.14
C ASP A 79 13.50 4.13 -17.06
N VAL A 80 12.86 5.21 -17.46
CA VAL A 80 11.39 5.36 -17.44
C VAL A 80 10.71 4.45 -18.46
N SER A 81 11.30 4.24 -19.64
CA SER A 81 10.72 3.37 -20.67
C SER A 81 10.71 1.93 -20.18
N CYS A 82 11.83 1.47 -19.61
CA CYS A 82 11.95 0.15 -19.01
C CYS A 82 10.93 -0.06 -17.89
N LYS A 83 10.74 0.93 -16.99
CA LYS A 83 9.72 0.85 -15.93
C LYS A 83 8.29 0.76 -16.48
N ASN A 84 7.98 1.54 -17.52
CA ASN A 84 6.68 1.47 -18.17
C ASN A 84 6.43 0.10 -18.80
N ASP A 85 7.45 -0.51 -19.41
CA ASP A 85 7.37 -1.87 -19.94
C ASP A 85 7.15 -2.90 -18.82
N CYS A 86 7.77 -2.74 -17.65
CA CYS A 86 7.52 -3.59 -16.48
C CYS A 86 6.03 -3.59 -16.08
N LEU A 87 5.42 -2.40 -16.03
CA LEU A 87 4.01 -2.21 -15.69
C LEU A 87 3.09 -2.78 -16.78
N ALA A 88 3.41 -2.53 -18.05
CA ALA A 88 2.64 -3.01 -19.19
C ALA A 88 2.63 -4.54 -19.30
N ASN A 89 3.74 -5.20 -18.93
CA ASN A 89 3.85 -6.66 -18.94
C ASN A 89 3.17 -7.34 -17.74
N ASN A 90 2.80 -6.60 -16.69
CA ASN A 90 2.23 -7.13 -15.46
C ASN A 90 0.97 -6.37 -15.01
N PRO A 91 -0.05 -6.18 -15.88
CA PRO A 91 -1.15 -5.24 -15.63
C PRO A 91 -1.97 -5.58 -14.38
N SER A 92 -2.11 -6.86 -14.03
CA SER A 92 -2.84 -7.29 -12.83
C SER A 92 -2.12 -6.96 -11.51
N GLY A 93 -0.80 -6.71 -11.55
CA GLY A 93 0.00 -6.35 -10.38
C GLY A 93 0.09 -4.86 -10.12
N VAL A 94 -0.24 -4.01 -11.11
CA VAL A 94 -0.02 -2.56 -11.06
C VAL A 94 -0.75 -1.90 -9.89
N SER A 95 -2.00 -2.29 -9.61
CA SER A 95 -2.77 -1.70 -8.51
C SER A 95 -2.14 -2.01 -7.15
N LEU A 96 -1.70 -3.24 -6.91
CA LEU A 96 -1.03 -3.64 -5.67
C LEU A 96 0.34 -2.95 -5.52
N TYR A 97 1.08 -2.88 -6.62
CA TYR A 97 2.40 -2.23 -6.64
C TYR A 97 2.28 -0.73 -6.36
N ASN A 98 1.32 -0.05 -6.99
CA ASN A 98 1.09 1.37 -6.74
C ASN A 98 0.60 1.63 -5.31
N ALA A 99 -0.33 0.82 -4.78
CA ALA A 99 -0.80 0.96 -3.40
C ALA A 99 0.35 0.81 -2.39
N TRP A 100 1.24 -0.15 -2.61
CA TRP A 100 2.43 -0.32 -1.78
C TRP A 100 3.39 0.86 -1.89
N ARG A 101 3.67 1.35 -3.11
CA ARG A 101 4.55 2.51 -3.32
C ARG A 101 3.99 3.81 -2.76
N VAL A 102 2.69 4.06 -2.90
CA VAL A 102 2.03 5.24 -2.32
C VAL A 102 2.16 5.20 -0.80
N CYS A 103 1.90 4.05 -0.18
CA CYS A 103 2.09 3.91 1.26
C CYS A 103 3.54 4.24 1.68
N LEU A 104 4.53 3.69 0.98
CA LEU A 104 5.93 3.93 1.29
C LEU A 104 6.32 5.39 1.10
N TYR A 105 6.15 5.93 -0.11
CA TYR A 105 6.77 7.20 -0.50
C TYR A 105 5.91 8.42 -0.20
N CYS A 106 4.58 8.26 -0.18
CA CYS A 106 3.65 9.37 0.02
C CYS A 106 3.16 9.44 1.46
N ASP A 107 2.78 8.29 2.02
CA ASP A 107 2.16 8.28 3.34
C ASP A 107 3.20 8.18 4.47
N GLN A 108 4.24 7.35 4.27
CA GLN A 108 5.23 7.06 5.31
C GLN A 108 6.59 7.75 5.12
N CYS A 109 6.97 8.13 3.91
CA CYS A 109 8.29 8.72 3.66
C CYS A 109 8.26 10.00 2.80
N PRO A 110 7.31 10.92 3.00
CA PRO A 110 7.18 12.08 2.12
C PRO A 110 8.42 12.98 2.11
N SER A 111 9.12 13.12 3.24
CA SER A 111 10.29 13.99 3.34
C SER A 111 11.56 13.24 2.92
N ASP A 112 11.81 12.06 3.50
CA ASP A 112 13.02 11.27 3.23
C ASP A 112 13.10 10.75 1.78
N CYS A 113 11.95 10.48 1.15
CA CYS A 113 11.85 9.97 -0.22
C CYS A 113 11.28 11.00 -1.21
N ALA A 114 11.37 12.29 -0.91
CA ALA A 114 10.92 13.34 -1.82
C ALA A 114 11.54 13.15 -3.23
N GLY A 115 10.69 13.08 -4.25
CA GLY A 115 11.10 12.89 -5.65
C GLY A 115 11.20 11.43 -6.14
N TYR A 116 10.98 10.43 -5.28
CA TYR A 116 10.94 9.01 -5.71
C TYR A 116 9.60 8.62 -6.36
N LEU A 117 8.52 9.30 -5.99
CA LEU A 117 7.19 9.12 -6.52
C LEU A 117 6.46 10.46 -6.49
N THR A 118 5.70 10.77 -7.54
CA THR A 118 4.75 11.88 -7.50
C THR A 118 3.50 11.41 -6.77
N CYS A 119 3.19 12.08 -5.66
CA CYS A 119 2.06 11.81 -4.80
C CYS A 119 0.97 12.83 -5.13
N ASP A 120 0.11 12.50 -6.09
CA ASP A 120 -1.04 13.30 -6.52
C ASP A 120 -2.36 12.76 -5.93
#